data_AF-A0A956EA91-F1
#
_entry.id   AF-A0A956EA91-F1
#
_cell.length_a   1.000
_cell.length_b   1.000
_cell.length_c   1.000
_cell.angle_alpha   90.00
_cell.angle_beta   90.00
_cell.angle_gamma   90.00
#
_symmetry.space_group_name_H-M   'P 1'
#
loop_
_entity.id
_entity.type
_entity.pdbx_description
1 polymer ?
#
loop_
_entity_poly.entity_id
_entity_poly.type
_entity_poly.pdbx_seq_one_letter_code
_entity_poly.pdbx_strand_id
1 'polypeptide(L)'
;MLKRPLLAVALVGCVVACSAGGGDTIAGPGGIGGSGAVSTAGVAGDGGTGAESFGGQGGSSSGEGGGAGHAGSAMGGSSASCSPGDVEVIPNPPIPCASCGVLRRRCGDAGTWQVPQCEEQGECEPDAQDSQACGNCGTEVRTCGSDCRWQAFGSCSGEGGCAPGTTRAGGCDACSEQVCQSDCTWGNCQLKAGNQCDWKSGMEYRCCGVDKWQYCNSSCQWNPCQSCSTCSDC
;
A
#
# COMPACT_ATOMS: atom_id res chain seq x y z
N MET A 1 36.14 39.60 50.50
CA MET A 1 34.78 39.66 51.05
C MET A 1 34.23 41.07 50.85
N LEU A 2 33.54 41.34 49.73
CA LEU A 2 32.90 42.63 49.49
C LEU A 2 31.39 42.44 49.33
N LYS A 3 30.66 43.05 50.27
CA LYS A 3 29.21 43.24 50.33
C LYS A 3 28.72 44.00 49.09
N ARG A 4 27.69 43.46 48.42
CA ARG A 4 26.83 44.23 47.50
C ARG A 4 25.43 44.32 48.11
N PRO A 5 24.81 45.51 48.16
CA PRO A 5 23.50 45.68 48.78
C PRO A 5 22.37 45.22 47.87
N LEU A 6 21.32 44.68 48.49
CA LEU A 6 20.02 44.46 47.88
C LEU A 6 19.43 45.81 47.44
N LEU A 7 19.06 45.92 46.16
CA LEU A 7 18.10 46.92 45.71
C LEU A 7 16.79 46.18 45.40
N ALA A 8 15.80 46.42 46.24
CA ALA A 8 14.40 46.15 45.96
C ALA A 8 13.93 47.14 44.88
N VAL A 9 13.38 46.63 43.78
CA VAL A 9 12.59 47.43 42.84
C VAL A 9 11.20 46.82 42.75
N ALA A 10 10.24 47.70 43.03
CA ALA A 10 8.83 47.42 43.18
C ALA A 10 8.20 46.90 41.88
N LEU A 11 7.31 45.91 42.06
CA LEU A 11 6.27 45.54 41.12
C LEU A 11 5.38 46.76 40.86
N VAL A 12 5.42 47.30 39.64
CA VAL A 12 4.33 48.10 39.09
C VAL A 12 3.76 47.31 37.92
N GLY A 13 2.58 46.75 38.15
CA GLY A 13 1.84 45.99 37.15
C GLY A 13 1.49 46.88 35.96
N CYS A 14 1.99 46.49 34.79
CA CYS A 14 1.37 46.90 33.53
C CYS A 14 0.58 45.68 33.04
N VAL A 15 -0.73 45.72 33.26
CA VAL A 15 -1.68 44.81 32.60
C VAL A 15 -1.70 45.22 31.14
N VAL A 16 -0.79 44.67 30.34
CA VAL A 16 -0.93 44.71 28.88
C VAL A 16 -1.72 43.47 28.50
N ALA A 17 -2.95 43.71 28.06
CA ALA A 17 -3.81 42.70 27.48
C ALA A 17 -3.11 42.09 26.25
N CYS A 18 -2.61 40.86 26.39
CA CYS A 18 -2.40 39.99 25.25
C CYS A 18 -3.77 39.65 24.67
N SER A 19 -4.20 40.40 23.66
CA SER A 19 -5.31 40.00 22.81
C SER A 19 -4.93 38.70 22.13
N ALA A 20 -5.55 37.61 22.58
CA ALA A 20 -5.57 36.35 21.89
C ALA A 20 -6.20 36.58 20.50
N GLY A 21 -5.38 36.51 19.45
CA GLY A 21 -5.86 36.41 18.07
C GLY A 21 -6.35 34.97 17.82
N GLY A 22 -7.55 34.67 18.29
CA GLY A 22 -8.30 33.47 17.93
C GLY A 22 -9.46 33.84 17.01
N GLY A 23 -9.42 33.33 15.78
CA GLY A 23 -10.58 32.89 14.99
C GLY A 23 -11.47 33.97 14.34
N ASP A 24 -11.31 34.13 13.03
CA ASP A 24 -12.43 34.51 12.15
C ASP A 24 -12.94 33.26 11.42
N THR A 25 -13.91 32.60 12.07
CA THR A 25 -14.95 31.82 11.39
C THR A 25 -15.89 32.80 10.69
N ILE A 26 -15.88 32.84 9.36
CA ILE A 26 -16.95 33.48 8.59
C ILE A 26 -18.08 32.46 8.43
N ALA A 27 -19.06 32.55 9.34
CA ALA A 27 -20.41 32.03 9.12
C ALA A 27 -21.37 33.23 9.19
N GLY A 28 -21.84 33.69 8.03
CA GLY A 28 -22.92 34.65 7.88
C GLY A 28 -24.16 33.96 7.29
N PRO A 29 -25.39 34.30 7.71
CA PRO A 29 -26.57 33.47 7.49
C PRO A 29 -27.49 33.94 6.35
N GLY A 30 -28.11 32.96 5.68
CA GLY A 30 -29.55 32.91 5.34
C GLY A 30 -30.08 33.79 4.20
N GLY A 31 -30.66 33.14 3.17
CA GLY A 31 -31.61 33.84 2.27
C GLY A 31 -32.02 33.17 0.96
N ILE A 32 -32.80 32.09 1.03
CA ILE A 32 -33.95 31.70 0.17
C ILE A 32 -33.91 31.79 -1.38
N GLY A 33 -34.17 30.63 -2.02
CA GLY A 33 -35.15 30.49 -3.11
C GLY A 33 -34.63 30.18 -4.51
N GLY A 34 -34.91 28.96 -5.01
CA GLY A 34 -34.77 28.67 -6.45
C GLY A 34 -34.67 27.19 -6.82
N SER A 35 -35.80 26.48 -6.81
CA SER A 35 -35.96 25.13 -7.34
C SER A 35 -35.63 25.06 -8.84
N GLY A 36 -34.86 24.06 -9.26
CA GLY A 36 -34.62 23.76 -10.68
C GLY A 36 -33.77 22.51 -10.85
N ALA A 37 -34.43 21.39 -11.15
CA ALA A 37 -33.83 20.09 -11.38
C ALA A 37 -32.80 20.12 -12.53
N VAL A 38 -31.62 19.53 -12.33
CA VAL A 38 -30.76 19.10 -13.43
C VAL A 38 -31.01 17.62 -13.68
N SER A 39 -31.64 17.43 -14.83
CA SER A 39 -31.92 16.17 -15.47
C SER A 39 -30.66 15.37 -15.73
N THR A 40 -30.68 14.11 -15.32
CA THR A 40 -29.96 13.03 -15.98
C THR A 40 -30.49 12.88 -17.40
N ALA A 41 -29.71 13.30 -18.41
CA ALA A 41 -29.82 12.80 -19.77
C ALA A 41 -28.89 11.57 -19.85
N GLY A 42 -29.32 10.34 -20.15
CA GLY A 42 -30.50 9.94 -20.91
C GLY A 42 -30.17 9.92 -22.40
N VAL A 43 -29.36 8.95 -22.84
CA VAL A 43 -29.31 8.57 -24.26
C VAL A 43 -30.15 7.31 -24.42
N ALA A 44 -31.36 7.53 -24.93
CA ALA A 44 -32.23 6.51 -25.48
C ALA A 44 -31.78 6.20 -26.92
N GLY A 45 -31.76 4.91 -27.25
CA GLY A 45 -31.74 4.40 -28.63
C GLY A 45 -32.74 3.25 -28.70
N ASP A 46 -33.84 3.52 -29.38
CA ASP A 46 -35.02 2.68 -29.57
C ASP A 46 -34.78 1.37 -30.34
N GLY A 47 -35.62 0.38 -30.03
CA GLY A 47 -36.36 -0.36 -31.07
C GLY A 47 -36.07 -1.85 -31.20
N GLY A 48 -37.06 -2.69 -30.88
CA GLY A 48 -37.07 -4.09 -31.33
C GLY A 48 -38.01 -5.03 -30.57
N THR A 49 -39.28 -5.05 -30.98
CA THR A 49 -40.42 -5.84 -30.50
C THR A 49 -40.32 -7.37 -30.67
N GLY A 50 -40.99 -8.11 -29.78
CA GLY A 50 -41.49 -9.50 -29.95
C GLY A 50 -41.47 -10.28 -28.62
N ALA A 51 -42.55 -10.36 -27.84
CA ALA A 51 -43.66 -11.34 -27.92
C ALA A 51 -43.10 -12.79 -27.98
N GLU A 52 -43.40 -13.78 -27.12
CA GLU A 52 -44.67 -14.28 -26.56
C GLU A 52 -44.32 -15.16 -25.32
N SER A 53 -44.82 -14.91 -24.10
CA SER A 53 -46.00 -15.55 -23.48
C SER A 53 -46.25 -17.04 -23.75
N PHE A 54 -45.78 -17.94 -22.87
CA PHE A 54 -46.48 -19.14 -22.33
C PHE A 54 -45.76 -19.47 -20.99
N GLY A 55 -46.37 -19.68 -19.81
CA GLY A 55 -47.64 -20.31 -19.49
C GLY A 55 -47.40 -21.76 -19.05
N GLY A 56 -47.38 -22.04 -17.73
CA GLY A 56 -47.40 -23.40 -17.15
C GLY A 56 -46.62 -23.47 -15.82
N GLN A 57 -47.23 -23.28 -14.65
CA GLN A 57 -48.08 -24.19 -13.87
C GLN A 57 -47.46 -25.56 -13.54
N GLY A 58 -47.24 -25.77 -12.23
CA GLY A 58 -47.71 -26.96 -11.53
C GLY A 58 -46.73 -28.13 -11.41
N GLY A 59 -46.54 -28.60 -10.17
CA GLY A 59 -46.03 -29.95 -9.95
C GLY A 59 -45.30 -30.17 -8.63
N SER A 60 -46.01 -30.07 -7.49
CA SER A 60 -45.60 -30.77 -6.28
C SER A 60 -45.69 -32.27 -6.53
N SER A 61 -44.61 -33.02 -6.33
CA SER A 61 -44.74 -34.45 -6.02
C SER A 61 -43.66 -34.86 -5.03
N SER A 62 -44.13 -35.17 -3.83
CA SER A 62 -43.44 -35.96 -2.83
C SER A 62 -43.16 -37.35 -3.40
N GLY A 63 -41.93 -37.80 -3.29
CA GLY A 63 -41.52 -39.16 -3.60
C GLY A 63 -40.53 -39.64 -2.56
N GLU A 64 -41.04 -40.24 -1.49
CA GLU A 64 -40.27 -41.13 -0.62
C GLU A 64 -39.93 -42.40 -1.43
N GLY A 65 -38.63 -42.69 -1.54
CA GLY A 65 -38.13 -43.89 -2.18
C GLY A 65 -36.75 -44.23 -1.64
N GLY A 66 -36.70 -45.04 -0.59
CA GLY A 66 -35.48 -45.71 -0.15
C GLY A 66 -34.96 -46.62 -1.25
N GLY A 67 -33.65 -46.61 -1.47
CA GLY A 67 -33.04 -47.42 -2.51
C GLY A 67 -31.52 -47.38 -2.45
N ALA A 68 -30.98 -48.40 -1.80
CA ALA A 68 -29.67 -49.04 -2.02
C ALA A 68 -28.41 -48.17 -1.97
N GLY A 69 -27.52 -48.57 -1.05
CA GLY A 69 -26.18 -48.03 -0.90
C GLY A 69 -25.46 -47.87 -2.23
N HIS A 70 -24.90 -46.69 -2.42
CA HIS A 70 -23.86 -46.47 -3.40
C HIS A 70 -22.63 -47.23 -2.91
N ALA A 71 -22.57 -48.52 -3.25
CA ALA A 71 -21.31 -49.19 -3.45
C ALA A 71 -20.52 -48.29 -4.39
N GLY A 72 -19.44 -47.69 -3.88
CA GLY A 72 -18.57 -46.84 -4.66
C GLY A 72 -18.23 -47.55 -5.95
N SER A 73 -18.69 -46.97 -7.07
CA SER A 73 -18.27 -47.39 -8.39
C SER A 73 -16.75 -47.29 -8.39
N ALA A 74 -16.12 -48.46 -8.30
CA ALA A 74 -14.70 -48.65 -8.42
C ALA A 74 -14.25 -47.85 -9.64
N MET A 75 -13.35 -46.90 -9.42
CA MET A 75 -12.62 -46.28 -10.51
C MET A 75 -12.05 -47.42 -11.35
N GLY A 76 -12.36 -47.41 -12.65
CA GLY A 76 -12.00 -48.44 -13.62
C GLY A 76 -10.50 -48.51 -13.92
N GLY A 77 -9.67 -48.63 -12.88
CA GLY A 77 -8.29 -49.08 -12.98
C GLY A 77 -8.31 -50.60 -12.88
N SER A 78 -7.95 -51.26 -13.96
CA SER A 78 -7.67 -52.69 -14.09
C SER A 78 -7.45 -53.36 -12.73
N SER A 79 -8.40 -54.19 -12.29
CA SER A 79 -8.27 -55.05 -11.10
C SER A 79 -7.24 -56.18 -11.28
N ALA A 80 -6.30 -55.99 -12.22
CA ALA A 80 -5.17 -56.85 -12.40
C ALA A 80 -4.23 -56.68 -11.21
N SER A 81 -4.01 -57.78 -10.50
CA SER A 81 -2.83 -58.00 -9.68
C SER A 81 -1.59 -57.39 -10.35
N CYS A 82 -0.82 -56.62 -9.60
CA CYS A 82 0.43 -56.02 -10.08
C CYS A 82 1.63 -56.83 -9.61
N SER A 83 2.77 -56.67 -10.26
CA SER A 83 4.04 -57.24 -9.81
C SER A 83 4.73 -56.28 -8.84
N PRO A 84 5.34 -56.75 -7.74
CA PRO A 84 6.08 -55.90 -6.82
C PRO A 84 7.07 -54.97 -7.55
N GLY A 85 6.99 -53.67 -7.24
CA GLY A 85 7.82 -52.64 -7.87
C GLY A 85 7.21 -51.99 -9.11
N ASP A 86 6.10 -52.50 -9.66
CA ASP A 86 5.38 -51.85 -10.76
C ASP A 86 4.95 -50.44 -10.37
N VAL A 87 5.04 -49.51 -11.31
CA VAL A 87 4.57 -48.13 -11.15
C VAL A 87 3.61 -47.80 -12.27
N GLU A 88 2.43 -47.32 -11.90
CA GLU A 88 1.41 -46.87 -12.84
C GLU A 88 1.18 -45.38 -12.68
N VAL A 89 1.22 -44.66 -13.79
CA VAL A 89 0.74 -43.28 -13.91
C VAL A 89 -0.77 -43.33 -14.10
N ILE A 90 -1.53 -42.62 -13.28
CA ILE A 90 -2.99 -42.53 -13.40
C ILE A 90 -3.32 -41.32 -14.28
N PRO A 91 -3.71 -41.51 -15.55
CA PRO A 91 -4.08 -40.40 -16.42
C PRO A 91 -5.42 -39.80 -15.98
N ASN A 92 -5.53 -38.47 -16.02
CA ASN A 92 -6.75 -37.70 -15.70
C ASN A 92 -7.40 -38.12 -14.37
N PRO A 93 -6.67 -38.03 -13.23
CA PRO A 93 -7.24 -38.37 -11.95
C PRO A 93 -8.39 -37.42 -11.59
N PRO A 94 -9.41 -37.86 -10.82
CA PRO A 94 -10.51 -37.00 -10.39
C PRO A 94 -10.07 -35.76 -9.62
N ILE A 95 -8.91 -35.86 -8.96
CA ILE A 95 -8.21 -34.74 -8.32
C ILE A 95 -6.84 -34.66 -9.01
N PRO A 96 -6.59 -33.65 -9.87
CA PRO A 96 -5.27 -33.45 -10.45
C PRO A 96 -4.26 -33.11 -9.36
N CYS A 97 -3.04 -33.60 -9.53
CA CYS A 97 -1.95 -33.15 -8.69
C CYS A 97 -1.64 -31.67 -8.97
N ALA A 98 -1.30 -30.92 -7.93
CA ALA A 98 -0.87 -29.53 -8.06
C ALA A 98 0.49 -29.43 -8.77
N SER A 99 0.79 -28.24 -9.30
CA SER A 99 2.10 -27.88 -9.87
C SER A 99 2.65 -28.91 -10.86
N CYS A 100 1.87 -29.27 -11.91
CA CYS A 100 2.26 -30.24 -12.94
C CYS A 100 2.58 -31.65 -12.40
N GLY A 101 2.23 -31.94 -11.15
CA GLY A 101 2.49 -33.23 -10.56
C GLY A 101 1.78 -34.35 -11.31
N VAL A 102 2.33 -35.56 -11.19
CA VAL A 102 1.76 -36.75 -11.82
C VAL A 102 1.26 -37.68 -10.72
N LEU A 103 -0.01 -38.10 -10.81
CA LEU A 103 -0.55 -39.06 -9.85
C LEU A 103 -0.01 -40.45 -10.20
N ARG A 104 0.81 -41.01 -9.31
CA ARG A 104 1.43 -42.33 -9.48
C ARG A 104 1.02 -43.25 -8.34
N ARG A 105 0.88 -44.54 -8.62
CA ARG A 105 0.74 -45.59 -7.60
C ARG A 105 1.79 -46.68 -7.82
N ARG A 106 2.26 -47.26 -6.72
CA ARG A 106 3.29 -48.31 -6.71
C ARG A 106 2.71 -49.62 -6.26
N CYS A 107 3.17 -50.72 -6.83
CA CYS A 107 2.81 -52.05 -6.37
C CYS A 107 3.73 -52.47 -5.22
N GLY A 108 3.14 -52.79 -4.07
CA GLY A 108 3.89 -53.30 -2.93
C GLY A 108 4.29 -54.77 -3.10
N ASP A 109 5.13 -55.27 -2.19
CA ASP A 109 5.61 -56.65 -2.19
C ASP A 109 4.50 -57.70 -2.08
N ALA A 110 3.33 -57.30 -1.56
CA ALA A 110 2.13 -58.13 -1.48
C ALA A 110 1.37 -58.28 -2.82
N GLY A 111 1.87 -57.71 -3.92
CA GLY A 111 1.19 -57.73 -5.22
C GLY A 111 -0.09 -56.86 -5.25
N THR A 112 -0.15 -55.86 -4.37
CA THR A 112 -1.27 -54.93 -4.25
C THR A 112 -0.83 -53.50 -4.55
N TRP A 113 -1.68 -52.78 -5.30
CA TRP A 113 -1.49 -51.36 -5.53
C TRP A 113 -1.62 -50.57 -4.23
N GLN A 114 -0.63 -49.74 -3.96
CA GLN A 114 -0.67 -48.79 -2.85
C GLN A 114 -1.57 -47.59 -3.19
N VAL A 115 -1.88 -46.79 -2.16
CA VAL A 115 -2.62 -45.53 -2.33
C VAL A 115 -1.84 -44.62 -3.29
N PRO A 116 -2.48 -44.07 -4.34
CA PRO A 116 -1.81 -43.16 -5.24
C PRO A 116 -1.29 -41.91 -4.51
N GLN A 117 -0.12 -41.44 -4.91
CA GLN A 117 0.50 -40.23 -4.40
C GLN A 117 0.88 -39.33 -5.57
N CYS A 118 0.85 -38.02 -5.34
CA CYS A 118 1.41 -37.09 -6.30
C CYS A 118 2.93 -37.17 -6.20
N GLU A 119 3.59 -37.41 -7.33
CA GLU A 119 5.03 -37.33 -7.47
C GLU A 119 5.36 -36.19 -8.45
N GLU A 120 6.63 -35.77 -8.52
CA GLU A 120 7.13 -34.82 -9.53
C GLU A 120 6.41 -33.45 -9.52
N GLN A 121 5.92 -32.97 -8.37
CA GLN A 121 5.39 -31.61 -8.28
C GLN A 121 6.50 -30.58 -8.54
N GLY A 122 6.18 -29.61 -9.38
CA GLY A 122 6.98 -28.41 -9.58
C GLY A 122 6.86 -27.40 -8.45
N GLU A 123 7.61 -26.32 -8.59
CA GLU A 123 7.73 -25.24 -7.59
C GLU A 123 6.48 -24.34 -7.53
N CYS A 124 5.68 -24.33 -8.60
CA CYS A 124 4.52 -23.47 -8.77
C CYS A 124 3.49 -24.09 -9.73
N GLU A 125 2.26 -23.57 -9.68
CA GLU A 125 1.19 -23.92 -10.63
C GLU A 125 1.39 -23.17 -11.96
N PRO A 126 1.16 -23.78 -13.14
CA PRO A 126 1.33 -23.10 -14.42
C PRO A 126 0.57 -21.78 -14.46
N ASP A 127 1.19 -20.77 -15.07
CA ASP A 127 0.64 -19.42 -15.20
C ASP A 127 0.40 -18.67 -13.86
N ALA A 128 0.75 -19.28 -12.72
CA ALA A 128 0.77 -18.56 -11.45
C ALA A 128 1.74 -17.37 -11.53
N GLN A 129 1.39 -16.27 -10.86
CA GLN A 129 2.20 -15.07 -10.82
C GLN A 129 2.73 -14.84 -9.41
N ASP A 130 3.98 -14.37 -9.35
CA ASP A 130 4.64 -13.97 -8.12
C ASP A 130 5.28 -12.59 -8.36
N SER A 131 5.19 -11.72 -7.35
CA SER A 131 5.63 -10.33 -7.46
C SER A 131 6.48 -9.92 -6.27
N GLN A 132 7.48 -9.07 -6.54
CA GLN A 132 8.34 -8.54 -5.50
C GLN A 132 8.73 -7.08 -5.77
N ALA A 133 9.10 -6.37 -4.70
CA ALA A 133 9.57 -5.00 -4.78
C ALA A 133 10.95 -4.94 -5.45
N CYS A 134 11.16 -3.91 -6.27
CA CYS A 134 12.42 -3.65 -6.95
C CYS A 134 12.64 -2.14 -7.12
N GLY A 135 13.90 -1.73 -7.28
CA GLY A 135 14.24 -0.35 -7.65
C GLY A 135 13.62 0.75 -6.78
N ASN A 136 13.15 1.82 -7.43
CA ASN A 136 12.53 2.98 -6.78
C ASN A 136 11.02 2.75 -6.50
N CYS A 137 10.66 1.84 -5.57
CA CYS A 137 9.27 1.39 -5.34
C CYS A 137 8.60 0.73 -6.56
N GLY A 138 9.39 0.22 -7.50
CA GLY A 138 8.84 -0.57 -8.58
C GLY A 138 8.42 -1.96 -8.11
N THR A 139 7.79 -2.68 -9.01
CA THR A 139 7.43 -4.10 -8.85
C THR A 139 7.87 -4.86 -10.08
N GLU A 140 8.51 -6.00 -9.86
CA GLU A 140 8.78 -6.99 -10.89
C GLU A 140 7.92 -8.21 -10.65
N VAL A 141 7.50 -8.83 -11.74
CA VAL A 141 6.61 -9.99 -11.74
C VAL A 141 7.31 -11.12 -12.48
N ARG A 142 7.19 -12.34 -11.96
CA ARG A 142 7.51 -13.57 -12.69
C ARG A 142 6.27 -14.41 -12.83
N THR A 143 6.26 -15.22 -13.88
CA THR A 143 5.19 -16.18 -14.15
C THR A 143 5.77 -17.59 -14.04
N CYS A 144 4.97 -18.50 -13.53
CA CYS A 144 5.29 -19.92 -13.54
C CYS A 144 5.12 -20.48 -14.96
N GLY A 145 6.15 -21.13 -15.48
CA GLY A 145 6.09 -21.77 -16.80
C GLY A 145 5.17 -22.99 -16.80
N SER A 146 4.86 -23.49 -18.00
CA SER A 146 4.11 -24.75 -18.17
C SER A 146 4.88 -26.00 -17.70
N ASP A 147 6.18 -25.86 -17.44
CA ASP A 147 7.03 -26.84 -16.78
C ASP A 147 6.98 -26.77 -15.25
N CYS A 148 6.08 -25.93 -14.70
CA CYS A 148 5.90 -25.72 -13.27
C CYS A 148 7.16 -25.26 -12.53
N ARG A 149 7.96 -24.44 -13.22
CA ARG A 149 9.10 -23.74 -12.65
C ARG A 149 8.91 -22.25 -12.80
N TRP A 150 9.35 -21.54 -11.76
CA TRP A 150 9.39 -20.09 -11.83
C TRP A 150 10.33 -19.64 -12.93
N GLN A 151 9.81 -18.84 -13.85
CA GLN A 151 10.67 -18.13 -14.78
C GLN A 151 11.45 -17.02 -14.04
N ALA A 152 12.42 -16.44 -14.72
CA ALA A 152 13.09 -15.24 -14.20
C ALA A 152 12.07 -14.11 -13.98
N PHE A 153 12.32 -13.26 -12.98
CA PHE A 153 11.60 -12.01 -12.85
C PHE A 153 11.78 -11.15 -14.10
N GLY A 154 10.69 -10.53 -14.53
CA GLY A 154 10.73 -9.53 -15.59
C GLY A 154 11.44 -8.25 -15.14
N SER A 155 11.48 -7.26 -16.03
CA SER A 155 12.01 -5.94 -15.67
C SER A 155 11.17 -5.29 -14.57
N CYS A 156 11.84 -4.50 -13.72
CA CYS A 156 11.17 -3.64 -12.75
C CYS A 156 10.25 -2.65 -13.47
N SER A 157 9.00 -2.57 -13.01
CA SER A 157 7.98 -1.69 -13.57
C SER A 157 7.38 -0.79 -12.49
N GLY A 158 6.81 0.36 -12.87
CA GLY A 158 6.19 1.27 -11.91
C GLY A 158 7.17 1.99 -10.97
N GLU A 159 8.43 2.13 -11.37
CA GLU A 159 9.43 2.85 -10.59
C GLU A 159 9.07 4.34 -10.44
N GLY A 160 9.24 4.86 -9.22
CA GLY A 160 9.12 6.26 -8.88
C GLY A 160 10.40 7.06 -9.11
N GLY A 161 10.37 8.32 -8.66
CA GLY A 161 11.44 9.28 -8.91
C GLY A 161 12.69 9.08 -8.05
N CYS A 162 12.64 8.21 -7.03
CA CYS A 162 13.72 7.95 -6.08
C CYS A 162 13.47 6.71 -5.22
N ALA A 163 14.53 6.16 -4.61
CA ALA A 163 14.41 5.08 -3.63
C ALA A 163 14.10 5.64 -2.24
N PRO A 164 13.18 5.04 -1.46
CA PRO A 164 12.76 5.57 -0.16
C PRO A 164 13.94 5.82 0.79
N GLY A 165 13.93 6.95 1.49
CA GLY A 165 14.99 7.35 2.42
C GLY A 165 16.24 7.94 1.77
N THR A 166 16.38 7.87 0.44
CA THR A 166 17.46 8.58 -0.26
C THR A 166 17.30 10.09 -0.07
N THR A 167 18.39 10.83 0.09
CA THR A 167 18.37 12.28 0.18
C THR A 167 19.03 12.96 -1.01
N ARG A 168 18.60 14.18 -1.33
CA ARG A 168 19.24 15.04 -2.34
C ARG A 168 19.21 16.51 -1.96
N ALA A 169 20.22 17.24 -2.41
CA ALA A 169 20.27 18.69 -2.32
C ALA A 169 19.57 19.40 -3.50
N GLY A 170 19.32 18.70 -4.61
CA GLY A 170 18.76 19.28 -5.84
C GLY A 170 17.34 19.78 -5.65
N GLY A 171 17.18 21.09 -5.51
CA GLY A 171 15.89 21.77 -5.30
C GLY A 171 15.74 22.50 -3.96
N CYS A 172 16.73 22.40 -3.06
CA CYS A 172 16.72 23.09 -1.76
C CYS A 172 17.93 24.03 -1.59
N ASP A 173 17.95 24.78 -0.49
CA ASP A 173 19.10 25.57 -0.07
C ASP A 173 20.22 24.68 0.53
N ALA A 174 21.39 25.25 0.81
CA ALA A 174 22.55 24.50 1.33
C ALA A 174 22.29 23.79 2.67
N CYS A 175 21.34 24.28 3.46
CA CYS A 175 21.02 23.78 4.80
C CYS A 175 19.86 22.80 4.84
N SER A 176 19.15 22.62 3.73
CA SER A 176 18.01 21.71 3.63
C SER A 176 18.25 20.65 2.55
N GLU A 177 17.50 19.56 2.63
CA GLU A 177 17.51 18.48 1.66
C GLU A 177 16.09 17.96 1.42
N GLN A 178 15.87 17.33 0.27
CA GLN A 178 14.66 16.53 0.06
C GLN A 178 14.98 15.09 0.44
N VAL A 179 14.05 14.47 1.16
CA VAL A 179 14.09 13.04 1.48
C VAL A 179 13.03 12.34 0.64
N CYS A 180 13.44 11.27 -0.05
CA CYS A 180 12.52 10.44 -0.79
C CYS A 180 11.55 9.75 0.18
N GLN A 181 10.26 9.94 -0.03
CA GLN A 181 9.20 9.39 0.81
C GLN A 181 8.95 7.91 0.46
N SER A 182 8.12 7.23 1.27
CA SER A 182 7.77 5.82 1.07
C SER A 182 6.94 5.56 -0.19
N ASP A 183 6.34 6.60 -0.77
CA ASP A 183 5.63 6.56 -2.05
C ASP A 183 6.57 6.80 -3.25
N CYS A 184 7.89 6.83 -3.02
CA CYS A 184 8.91 7.10 -4.01
C CYS A 184 8.76 8.44 -4.74
N THR A 185 8.21 9.42 -4.05
CA THR A 185 8.22 10.82 -4.46
C THR A 185 9.21 11.62 -3.62
N TRP A 186 9.78 12.67 -4.22
CA TRP A 186 10.62 13.61 -3.48
C TRP A 186 9.75 14.48 -2.60
N GLY A 187 9.99 14.42 -1.29
CA GLY A 187 9.30 15.28 -0.33
C GLY A 187 9.72 16.74 -0.42
N ASN A 188 9.08 17.57 0.41
CA ASN A 188 9.47 18.97 0.59
C ASN A 188 10.89 19.10 1.15
N CYS A 189 11.49 20.27 0.95
CA CYS A 189 12.75 20.61 1.59
C CYS A 189 12.59 20.60 3.12
N GLN A 190 13.46 19.85 3.79
CA GLN A 190 13.54 19.78 5.24
C GLN A 190 14.98 20.01 5.70
N LEU A 191 15.16 20.48 6.93
CA LEU A 191 16.48 20.74 7.47
C LEU A 191 17.31 19.46 7.54
N LYS A 192 18.56 19.53 7.08
CA LYS A 192 19.52 18.44 7.24
C LYS A 192 19.77 18.19 8.73
N ALA A 193 20.04 16.94 9.08
CA ALA A 193 20.37 16.58 10.45
C ALA A 193 21.57 17.41 10.96
N GLY A 194 21.39 18.06 12.12
CA GLY A 194 22.40 18.92 12.75
C GLY A 194 22.35 20.40 12.36
N ASN A 195 21.58 20.77 11.34
CA ASN A 195 21.35 22.17 11.00
C ASN A 195 20.28 22.77 11.92
N GLN A 196 20.49 24.02 12.33
CA GLN A 196 19.57 24.72 13.23
C GLN A 196 18.58 25.64 12.50
N CYS A 197 18.84 25.91 11.21
CA CYS A 197 18.10 26.87 10.40
C CYS A 197 18.31 26.65 8.91
N ASP A 198 17.33 27.12 8.13
CA ASP A 198 17.42 27.20 6.67
C ASP A 198 18.15 28.50 6.34
N TRP A 199 19.20 28.43 5.53
CA TRP A 199 20.03 29.61 5.30
C TRP A 199 19.32 30.68 4.47
N LYS A 200 18.49 30.29 3.49
CA LYS A 200 17.81 31.20 2.54
C LYS A 200 18.67 32.38 2.07
N SER A 201 19.94 32.13 1.73
CA SER A 201 20.92 33.17 1.35
C SER A 201 21.10 34.29 2.39
N GLY A 202 21.01 33.94 3.68
CA GLY A 202 21.11 34.87 4.81
C GLY A 202 19.85 35.67 5.08
N MET A 203 18.72 35.34 4.45
CA MET A 203 17.44 36.05 4.66
C MET A 203 16.57 35.44 5.76
N GLU A 204 17.01 34.34 6.37
CA GLU A 204 16.28 33.74 7.50
C GLU A 204 16.73 34.37 8.82
N TYR A 205 15.78 35.00 9.51
CA TYR A 205 15.98 35.72 10.77
C TYR A 205 14.97 35.26 11.82
N ARG A 206 15.37 35.33 13.09
CA ARG A 206 14.43 35.18 14.21
C ARG A 206 14.80 36.05 15.40
N CYS A 207 13.82 36.33 16.24
CA CYS A 207 14.03 36.96 17.53
C CYS A 207 14.71 35.98 18.49
N CYS A 208 15.61 36.49 19.31
CA CYS A 208 16.25 35.72 20.38
C CYS A 208 16.30 36.46 21.72
N GLY A 209 15.47 37.51 21.84
CA GLY A 209 15.25 38.32 23.02
C GLY A 209 14.71 39.70 22.64
N VAL A 210 14.39 40.51 23.64
CA VAL A 210 13.90 41.89 23.44
C VAL A 210 14.96 42.72 22.73
N ASP A 211 14.56 43.40 21.65
CA ASP A 211 15.44 44.20 20.78
C ASP A 211 16.65 43.41 20.23
N LYS A 212 16.53 42.07 20.13
CA LYS A 212 17.61 41.18 19.69
C LYS A 212 17.15 40.22 18.61
N TRP A 213 17.96 40.13 17.56
CA TRP A 213 17.74 39.21 16.45
C TRP A 213 18.99 38.36 16.20
N GLN A 214 18.78 37.28 15.49
CA GLN A 214 19.83 36.44 14.95
C GLN A 214 19.43 35.97 13.56
N TYR A 215 20.42 35.65 12.74
CA TYR A 215 20.25 35.14 11.39
C TYR A 215 20.90 33.78 11.23
N CYS A 216 20.42 33.04 10.24
CA CYS A 216 21.05 31.81 9.82
C CYS A 216 22.32 32.12 9.03
N ASN A 217 23.46 31.56 9.44
CA ASN A 217 24.72 31.69 8.70
C ASN A 217 24.84 30.61 7.62
N SER A 218 25.85 30.73 6.74
CA SER A 218 26.10 29.75 5.67
C SER A 218 26.55 28.37 6.18
N SER A 219 26.89 28.26 7.46
CA SER A 219 27.15 27.00 8.15
C SER A 219 25.88 26.40 8.77
N CYS A 220 24.70 26.95 8.46
CA CYS A 220 23.40 26.46 8.91
C CYS A 220 23.21 26.50 10.43
N GLN A 221 23.93 27.41 11.08
CA GLN A 221 23.82 27.67 12.51
C GLN A 221 23.26 29.07 12.72
N TRP A 222 22.52 29.24 13.80
CA TRP A 222 22.15 30.57 14.25
C TRP A 222 23.41 31.32 14.70
N ASN A 223 23.62 32.51 14.16
CA ASN A 223 24.64 33.39 14.70
C ASN A 223 24.25 33.87 16.12
N PRO A 224 25.23 34.26 16.95
CA PRO A 224 24.94 34.85 18.27
C PRO A 224 24.00 36.05 18.16
N CYS A 225 23.11 36.20 19.14
CA CYS A 225 22.17 37.31 19.23
C CYS A 225 22.84 38.67 19.08
N GLN A 226 22.35 39.47 18.16
CA GLN A 226 22.78 40.84 17.94
C GLN A 226 21.71 41.81 18.43
N SER A 227 22.14 42.89 19.08
CA SER A 227 21.25 43.98 19.50
C SER A 227 20.85 44.82 18.30
N CYS A 228 19.58 45.21 18.24
CA CYS A 228 19.06 46.09 17.21
C CYS A 228 18.19 47.16 17.83
N SER A 229 18.67 48.40 17.78
CA SER A 229 17.99 49.57 18.35
C SER A 229 16.73 49.99 17.60
N THR A 230 16.43 49.36 16.45
CA THR A 230 15.27 49.67 15.59
C THR A 230 14.35 48.46 15.37
N CYS A 231 14.67 47.31 15.97
CA CYS A 231 13.87 46.10 15.87
C CYS A 231 12.90 46.09 17.06
N SER A 232 11.99 47.07 17.08
CA SER A 232 11.16 47.38 18.25
C SER A 232 10.09 46.32 18.58
N ASP A 233 10.09 45.17 17.92
CA ASP A 233 9.12 44.08 18.13
C ASP A 233 9.78 42.71 17.85
N CYS A 234 10.90 42.49 18.52
CA CYS A 234 11.31 41.17 19.00
C CYS A 234 11.12 41.13 20.52
#